data_AF-J9EG14-F1
#
_entry.id   AF-J9EG14-F1
#
_cell.length_a   1.000
_cell.length_b   1.000
_cell.length_c   1.000
_cell.angle_alpha   90.00
_cell.angle_beta   90.00
_cell.angle_gamma   90.00
#
_symmetry.space_group_name_H-M   'P 1'
#
loop_
_entity.id
_entity.type
_entity.pdbx_description
1 polymer ?
#
loop_
_entity_poly.entity_id
_entity_poly.type
_entity_poly.pdbx_seq_one_letter_code
_entity_poly.pdbx_strand_id
1 'polypeptide(L)'
;MGLCKCAKKKVTSLFCFEHRVNVCEYCLVENHCKCVVQSYLSWLADSDYDTNCTLCSMSLESKETVRLKCLHLFHWECLDAWARHLPGNTAPAGYKCQQCQEGIFPAPNQTSPIIERLQAVLQQANWARAGLGLSLLPELDSLPSPASGIPSMITHSVSGKQNYVNEHSVLYEANLNVGNIRSDTPATVVDVGDEYNRQEQQRQFTGWFFGLNQIH
;
A
#
# COMPACT_ATOMS: atom_id res chain seq x y z
N MET A 1 22.30 8.50 2.87
CA MET A 1 22.59 8.43 1.42
C MET A 1 23.63 7.33 1.22
N GLY A 2 23.38 6.31 0.39
CA GLY A 2 24.29 5.17 0.18
C GLY A 2 24.59 4.93 -1.30
N LEU A 3 25.56 4.06 -1.59
CA LEU A 3 25.85 3.62 -2.97
C LEU A 3 25.20 2.26 -3.23
N CYS A 4 24.49 2.15 -4.35
CA CYS A 4 23.96 0.87 -4.79
C CYS A 4 25.11 -0.11 -5.09
N LYS A 5 24.94 -1.39 -4.72
CA LYS A 5 25.95 -2.45 -4.95
C LYS A 5 26.06 -2.93 -6.41
N CYS A 6 25.32 -2.32 -7.34
CA CYS A 6 25.36 -2.73 -8.74
C CYS A 6 26.54 -2.11 -9.49
N ALA A 7 26.83 -2.60 -10.69
CA ALA A 7 27.92 -2.09 -11.53
C ALA A 7 27.85 -0.58 -11.77
N LYS A 8 26.64 0.00 -11.80
CA LYS A 8 26.41 1.44 -12.01
C LYS A 8 26.78 2.30 -10.80
N LYS A 9 26.94 1.72 -9.60
CA LYS A 9 27.30 2.38 -8.32
C LYS A 9 26.59 3.74 -8.10
N LYS A 10 25.29 3.82 -8.41
CA LYS A 10 24.51 5.05 -8.26
C LYS A 10 24.30 5.38 -6.78
N VAL A 11 24.39 6.65 -6.43
CA VAL A 11 23.94 7.16 -5.12
C VAL A 11 22.43 6.97 -5.03
N THR A 12 21.96 6.48 -3.90
CA THR A 12 20.56 6.17 -3.65
C THR A 12 20.20 6.41 -2.19
N SER A 13 18.94 6.77 -1.95
CA SER A 13 18.32 6.78 -0.62
C SER A 13 17.50 5.51 -0.37
N LEU A 14 17.37 4.61 -1.35
CA LEU A 14 16.55 3.41 -1.25
C LEU A 14 17.35 2.23 -0.67
N PHE A 15 16.68 1.47 0.18
CA PHE A 15 17.25 0.34 0.91
C PHE A 15 16.31 -0.85 0.88
N CYS A 16 16.83 -2.03 0.54
CA CYS A 16 16.08 -3.28 0.56
C CYS A 16 16.16 -3.93 1.94
N PHE A 17 15.01 -4.16 2.55
CA PHE A 17 14.91 -4.67 3.92
C PHE A 17 15.24 -6.16 3.98
N GLU A 18 14.82 -6.92 2.98
CA GLU A 18 15.13 -8.36 2.85
C GLU A 18 16.62 -8.62 2.67
N HIS A 19 17.26 -7.90 1.75
CA HIS A 19 18.66 -8.13 1.39
C HIS A 19 19.65 -7.30 2.21
N ARG A 20 19.16 -6.31 2.97
CA ARG A 20 19.94 -5.36 3.77
C ARG A 20 21.03 -4.65 2.96
N VAL A 21 20.64 -4.14 1.78
CA VAL A 21 21.53 -3.42 0.86
C VAL A 21 20.88 -2.18 0.26
N ASN A 22 21.70 -1.17 -0.02
CA ASN A 22 21.28 0.00 -0.80
C ASN A 22 21.03 -0.41 -2.26
N VAL A 23 19.91 0.03 -2.82
CA VAL A 23 19.45 -0.32 -4.17
C VAL A 23 19.14 0.94 -4.97
N CYS A 24 19.48 0.98 -6.26
CA CYS A 24 19.06 2.07 -7.15
C CYS A 24 17.75 1.71 -7.87
N GLU A 25 17.10 2.68 -8.51
CA GLU A 25 15.82 2.48 -9.21
C GLU A 25 15.86 1.37 -10.28
N TYR A 26 17.00 1.18 -10.95
CA TYR A 26 17.16 0.11 -11.94
C TYR A 26 17.15 -1.27 -11.29
N CYS A 27 17.97 -1.46 -10.25
CA CYS A 27 18.00 -2.72 -9.50
C CYS A 27 16.67 -3.00 -8.81
N LEU A 28 15.96 -1.95 -8.43
CA LEU A 28 14.63 -2.05 -7.84
C LEU A 28 13.62 -2.71 -8.79
N VAL A 29 13.70 -2.40 -10.08
CA VAL A 29 12.80 -2.95 -11.11
C VAL A 29 13.27 -4.31 -11.61
N GLU A 30 14.58 -4.49 -11.81
CA GLU A 30 15.15 -5.69 -12.43
C GLU A 30 15.31 -6.87 -11.45
N ASN A 31 15.86 -6.60 -10.26
CA ASN A 31 16.31 -7.67 -9.35
C ASN A 31 15.56 -7.68 -8.01
N HIS A 32 14.91 -6.57 -7.64
CA HIS A 32 14.19 -6.43 -6.39
C HIS A 32 12.72 -6.08 -6.65
N CYS A 33 12.09 -6.67 -7.67
CA CYS A 33 10.71 -6.36 -8.04
C CYS A 33 9.68 -6.79 -6.97
N LYS A 34 9.97 -7.86 -6.22
CA LYS A 34 9.13 -8.38 -5.13
C LYS A 34 9.58 -7.98 -3.72
N CYS A 35 10.77 -7.38 -3.60
CA CYS A 35 11.31 -7.10 -2.27
C CYS A 35 10.68 -5.90 -1.59
N VAL A 36 10.56 -5.90 -0.27
CA VAL A 36 10.22 -4.70 0.49
C VAL A 36 11.40 -3.72 0.47
N VAL A 37 11.18 -2.56 -0.14
CA VAL A 37 12.18 -1.51 -0.32
C VAL A 37 11.56 -0.18 0.07
N GLN A 38 12.22 0.56 0.97
CA GLN A 38 11.82 1.92 1.34
C GLN A 38 13.06 2.82 1.44
N SER A 39 12.91 4.00 2.05
CA SER A 39 14.04 4.88 2.34
C SER A 39 14.97 4.25 3.38
N TYR A 40 16.26 4.54 3.29
CA TYR A 40 17.25 4.14 4.28
C TYR A 40 16.94 4.72 5.68
N LEU A 41 16.31 5.90 5.74
CA LEU A 41 15.87 6.49 7.01
C LEU A 41 14.76 5.67 7.65
N SER A 42 13.80 5.18 6.85
CA SER A 42 12.74 4.28 7.34
C SER A 42 13.36 3.03 7.96
N TRP A 43 14.34 2.42 7.29
CA TRP A 43 15.03 1.22 7.80
C TRP A 43 15.79 1.46 9.11
N LEU A 44 16.40 2.64 9.28
CA LEU A 44 17.07 3.01 10.53
C LEU A 44 16.09 3.26 11.68
N ALA A 45 14.90 3.79 11.36
CA ALA A 45 13.86 4.05 12.34
C ALA A 45 13.17 2.76 12.78
N ASP A 46 12.84 1.91 11.82
CA ASP A 46 12.22 0.61 12.03
C ASP A 46 12.73 -0.38 10.97
N SER A 47 13.34 -1.47 11.43
CA SER A 47 13.85 -2.52 10.55
C SER A 47 12.84 -3.64 10.30
N ASP A 48 11.70 -3.61 11.00
CA ASP A 48 10.63 -4.57 10.82
C ASP A 48 9.90 -4.31 9.49
N TYR A 49 9.49 -5.38 8.82
CA TYR A 49 8.82 -5.30 7.53
C TYR A 49 7.84 -6.45 7.34
N ASP A 50 6.72 -6.14 6.69
CA ASP A 50 5.72 -7.12 6.29
C ASP A 50 5.92 -7.55 4.84
N THR A 51 6.04 -8.85 4.61
CA THR A 51 6.05 -9.45 3.26
C THR A 51 4.64 -9.80 2.79
N ASN A 52 3.61 -9.37 3.51
CA ASN A 52 2.21 -9.63 3.20
C ASN A 52 1.58 -8.44 2.49
N CYS A 53 0.70 -8.71 1.53
CA CYS A 53 -0.10 -7.71 0.86
C CYS A 53 -1.14 -7.14 1.82
N THR A 54 -1.23 -5.82 1.98
CA THR A 54 -2.17 -5.20 2.94
C THR A 54 -3.64 -5.28 2.53
N LEU A 55 -3.94 -5.71 1.30
CA LEU A 55 -5.32 -5.86 0.81
C LEU A 55 -5.91 -7.25 1.11
N CYS A 56 -5.09 -8.29 1.12
CA CYS A 56 -5.54 -9.68 1.31
C CYS A 56 -4.84 -10.41 2.46
N SER A 57 -3.85 -9.77 3.09
CA SER A 57 -3.02 -10.31 4.17
C SER A 57 -2.26 -11.61 3.81
N MET A 58 -2.09 -11.91 2.52
CA MET A 58 -1.31 -13.05 2.03
C MET A 58 0.09 -12.62 1.58
N SER A 59 1.02 -13.58 1.54
CA SER A 59 2.40 -13.33 1.11
C SER A 59 2.50 -12.73 -0.30
N LEU A 60 3.33 -11.71 -0.48
CA LEU A 60 3.62 -11.06 -1.75
C LEU A 60 4.31 -11.99 -2.75
N GLU A 61 4.99 -13.04 -2.29
CA GLU A 61 5.71 -13.96 -3.17
C GLU A 61 4.77 -14.84 -4.01
N SER A 62 3.57 -15.12 -3.50
CA SER A 62 2.64 -16.12 -4.04
C SER A 62 2.01 -15.75 -5.38
N LYS A 63 1.94 -14.46 -5.73
CA LYS A 63 1.25 -13.95 -6.93
C LYS A 63 2.08 -12.86 -7.61
N GLU A 64 1.59 -12.35 -8.73
CA GLU A 64 2.16 -11.16 -9.36
C GLU A 64 1.96 -9.93 -8.47
N THR A 65 3.04 -9.17 -8.28
CA THR A 65 3.05 -7.96 -7.46
C THR A 65 3.28 -6.72 -8.31
N VAL A 66 2.64 -5.63 -7.91
CA VAL A 66 2.82 -4.30 -8.45
C VAL A 66 3.39 -3.39 -7.37
N ARG A 67 4.47 -2.66 -7.72
CA ARG A 67 5.04 -1.61 -6.87
C ARG A 67 4.50 -0.26 -7.31
N LEU A 68 3.90 0.47 -6.37
CA LEU A 68 3.43 1.83 -6.61
C LEU A 68 4.59 2.84 -6.60
N LYS A 69 4.31 4.08 -7.03
CA LYS A 69 5.31 5.17 -7.00
C LYS A 69 5.82 5.49 -5.58
N CYS A 70 4.99 5.25 -4.58
CA CYS A 70 5.32 5.38 -3.16
C CYS A 70 6.08 4.16 -2.58
N LEU A 71 6.57 3.25 -3.44
CA LEU A 71 7.36 2.05 -3.12
C LEU A 71 6.60 0.90 -2.44
N HIS A 72 5.37 1.11 -1.98
CA HIS A 72 4.52 0.06 -1.43
C HIS A 72 4.15 -1.01 -2.47
N LEU A 73 4.12 -2.27 -2.03
CA LEU A 73 3.86 -3.45 -2.83
C LEU A 73 2.47 -4.01 -2.54
N PHE A 74 1.79 -4.43 -3.61
CA PHE A 74 0.49 -5.10 -3.56
C PHE A 74 0.46 -6.22 -4.59
N HIS A 75 -0.44 -7.19 -4.44
CA HIS A 75 -0.76 -8.07 -5.58
C HIS A 75 -1.49 -7.28 -6.65
N TRP A 76 -1.17 -7.55 -7.92
CA TRP A 76 -1.85 -6.92 -9.05
C TRP A 76 -3.36 -7.16 -9.02
N GLU A 77 -3.78 -8.42 -8.82
CA GLU A 77 -5.19 -8.80 -8.71
C GLU A 77 -5.91 -8.06 -7.57
N CYS A 78 -5.26 -7.88 -6.42
CA CYS A 78 -5.85 -7.18 -5.29
C CYS A 78 -6.03 -5.70 -5.59
N LEU A 79 -5.03 -5.07 -6.21
CA LEU A 79 -5.11 -3.67 -6.61
C LEU A 79 -6.19 -3.45 -7.69
N ASP A 80 -6.23 -4.32 -8.70
CA ASP A 80 -7.23 -4.28 -9.77
C ASP A 80 -8.65 -4.50 -9.23
N ALA A 81 -8.85 -5.51 -8.38
CA ALA A 81 -10.12 -5.75 -7.72
C ALA A 81 -10.55 -4.53 -6.88
N TRP A 82 -9.67 -4.00 -6.02
CA TRP A 82 -9.97 -2.81 -5.22
C TRP A 82 -10.38 -1.61 -6.09
N ALA A 83 -9.65 -1.35 -7.18
CA ALA A 83 -9.94 -0.25 -8.08
C ALA A 83 -11.28 -0.41 -8.81
N ARG A 84 -11.67 -1.64 -9.19
CA ARG A 84 -12.98 -1.93 -9.81
C ARG A 84 -14.16 -1.78 -8.85
N HIS A 85 -13.94 -1.87 -7.54
CA HIS A 85 -15.00 -1.62 -6.55
C HIS A 85 -15.31 -0.12 -6.41
N LEU A 86 -14.43 0.76 -6.88
CA LEU A 86 -14.70 2.20 -6.93
C LEU A 86 -15.71 2.53 -8.04
N PRO A 87 -16.54 3.57 -7.86
CA PRO A 87 -17.50 3.95 -8.89
C PRO A 87 -16.80 4.36 -10.18
N GLY A 88 -17.40 4.06 -11.33
CA GLY A 88 -16.81 4.34 -12.66
C GLY A 88 -16.59 5.83 -12.97
N ASN A 89 -17.09 6.75 -12.14
CA ASN A 89 -16.83 8.19 -12.23
C ASN A 89 -15.64 8.64 -11.35
N THR A 90 -14.89 7.71 -10.75
CA THR A 90 -13.77 8.04 -9.88
C THR A 90 -12.68 8.73 -10.68
N ALA A 91 -12.41 9.99 -10.34
CA ALA A 91 -11.31 10.75 -10.93
C ALA A 91 -9.96 10.08 -10.62
N PRO A 92 -8.91 10.30 -11.45
CA PRO A 92 -7.58 9.73 -11.22
C PRO A 92 -7.03 10.01 -9.80
N ALA A 93 -7.34 11.19 -9.24
CA ALA A 93 -6.93 11.58 -7.88
C ALA A 93 -7.62 10.78 -6.76
N GLY A 94 -8.72 10.08 -7.06
CA GLY A 94 -9.43 9.21 -6.12
C GLY A 94 -8.72 7.88 -5.89
N TYR A 95 -7.86 7.44 -6.81
CA TYR A 95 -7.10 6.21 -6.67
C TYR A 95 -5.87 6.44 -5.80
N LYS A 96 -5.96 6.05 -4.53
CA LYS A 96 -4.93 6.26 -3.51
C LYS A 96 -4.39 4.94 -2.96
N CYS A 97 -3.11 4.95 -2.62
CA CYS A 97 -2.45 3.85 -1.93
C CYS A 97 -3.10 3.61 -0.56
N GLN A 98 -3.42 2.36 -0.22
CA GLN A 98 -4.05 2.03 1.06
C GLN A 98 -3.11 2.12 2.27
N GLN A 99 -1.80 2.31 2.05
CA GLN A 99 -0.81 2.44 3.13
C GLN A 99 -0.47 3.91 3.44
N CYS A 100 -0.22 4.74 2.41
CA CYS A 100 0.18 6.15 2.60
C CYS A 100 -0.80 7.17 2.03
N GLN A 101 -1.92 6.75 1.44
CA GLN A 101 -2.92 7.61 0.81
C GLN A 101 -2.41 8.48 -0.36
N GLU A 102 -1.20 8.21 -0.85
CA GLU A 102 -0.63 8.88 -2.02
C GLU A 102 -1.31 8.39 -3.30
N GLY A 103 -1.53 9.30 -4.25
CA GLY A 103 -2.18 8.96 -5.53
C GLY A 103 -1.39 7.91 -6.31
N ILE A 104 -2.07 6.89 -6.83
CA ILE A 104 -1.43 5.77 -7.55
C ILE A 104 -0.85 6.24 -8.89
N PHE A 105 -1.55 7.15 -9.58
CA PHE A 105 -1.11 7.61 -10.89
C PHE A 105 0.11 8.54 -10.79
N PRO A 106 1.15 8.28 -11.58
CA PRO A 106 2.29 9.19 -11.72
C PRO A 106 1.89 10.43 -12.54
N ALA A 107 2.58 11.54 -12.30
CA ALA A 107 2.43 12.73 -13.16
C ALA A 107 3.09 12.48 -14.53
N PRO A 108 2.59 13.09 -15.62
CA PRO A 108 3.06 12.81 -16.98
C PRO A 108 4.51 13.24 -17.24
N ASN A 109 5.06 14.13 -16.42
CA ASN A 109 6.44 14.59 -16.50
C ASN A 109 7.44 13.73 -15.69
N GLN A 110 6.96 12.71 -14.97
CA GLN A 110 7.81 11.84 -14.17
C GLN A 110 8.32 10.67 -15.01
N THR A 111 9.63 10.68 -15.27
CA THR A 111 10.32 9.60 -15.98
C THR A 111 11.35 8.97 -15.04
N SER A 112 11.01 7.78 -14.55
CA SER A 112 11.89 6.93 -13.74
C SER A 112 11.58 5.47 -14.09
N PRO A 113 12.57 4.54 -14.03
CA PRO A 113 12.35 3.13 -14.33
C PRO A 113 11.16 2.51 -13.57
N ILE A 114 10.92 2.97 -12.33
CA ILE A 114 9.81 2.50 -11.49
C ILE A 114 8.48 2.96 -12.09
N ILE A 115 8.43 4.22 -12.53
CA ILE A 115 7.22 4.86 -13.08
C ILE A 115 6.86 4.23 -14.42
N GLU A 116 7.84 3.99 -15.29
CA GLU A 116 7.64 3.31 -16.57
C GLU A 116 7.09 1.89 -16.35
N ARG A 117 7.67 1.14 -15.41
CA ARG A 117 7.16 -0.20 -15.06
C ARG A 117 5.74 -0.14 -14.49
N LEU A 118 5.45 0.81 -13.60
CA LEU A 118 4.12 1.00 -13.03
C LEU A 118 3.10 1.35 -14.11
N GLN A 119 3.41 2.27 -15.02
CA GLN A 119 2.54 2.61 -16.14
C GLN A 119 2.26 1.40 -17.03
N ALA A 120 3.28 0.60 -17.35
CA ALA A 120 3.11 -0.62 -18.14
C ALA A 120 2.18 -1.64 -17.48
N VAL A 121 2.22 -1.75 -16.15
CA VAL A 121 1.30 -2.63 -15.40
C VAL A 121 -0.11 -2.02 -15.36
N LEU A 122 -0.23 -0.72 -15.05
CA LEU A 122 -1.51 0.00 -15.02
C LEU A 122 -2.25 -0.04 -16.36
N GLN A 123 -1.54 -0.02 -17.49
CA GLN A 123 -2.15 -0.10 -18.83
C GLN A 123 -2.90 -1.40 -19.11
N GLN A 124 -2.73 -2.43 -18.27
CA GLN A 124 -3.42 -3.72 -18.39
C GLN A 124 -4.87 -3.69 -17.88
N ALA A 125 -5.31 -2.62 -17.22
CA ALA A 125 -6.67 -2.51 -16.71
C ALA A 125 -7.38 -1.24 -17.22
N ASN A 126 -8.65 -1.36 -17.64
CA ASN A 126 -9.40 -0.25 -18.22
C ASN A 126 -9.60 0.93 -17.26
N TRP A 127 -9.83 0.69 -15.97
CA TRP A 127 -9.94 1.76 -14.96
C TRP A 127 -8.65 2.60 -14.89
N ALA A 128 -7.51 1.95 -15.04
CA ALA A 128 -6.20 2.60 -14.99
C ALA A 128 -5.85 3.28 -16.32
N ARG A 129 -6.26 2.71 -17.46
CA ARG A 129 -6.18 3.38 -18.77
C ARG A 129 -6.97 4.68 -18.78
N ALA A 130 -8.21 4.67 -18.26
CA ALA A 130 -9.01 5.89 -18.07
C ALA A 130 -8.28 6.90 -17.18
N GLY A 131 -7.69 6.42 -16.08
CA GLY A 131 -6.91 7.24 -15.15
C GLY A 131 -5.66 7.89 -15.77
N LEU A 132 -5.05 7.24 -16.76
CA LEU A 132 -3.89 7.73 -17.52
C LEU A 132 -4.28 8.53 -18.77
N GLY A 133 -5.57 8.70 -19.07
CA GLY A 133 -6.04 9.38 -20.29
C GLY A 133 -5.83 8.59 -21.58
N LEU A 134 -5.70 7.27 -21.50
CA LEU A 134 -5.53 6.36 -22.64
C LEU A 134 -6.88 5.79 -23.10
N SER A 135 -6.99 5.45 -24.39
CA SER A 135 -8.19 4.83 -24.95
C SER A 135 -8.49 3.49 -24.27
N LEU A 136 -9.75 3.26 -23.90
CA LEU A 136 -10.21 1.99 -23.34
C LEU A 136 -10.11 0.87 -24.39
N LEU A 137 -9.80 -0.35 -23.94
CA LEU A 137 -9.74 -1.52 -24.81
C LEU A 137 -10.90 -2.46 -24.46
N PRO A 138 -11.85 -2.71 -25.39
CA PRO A 138 -12.99 -3.61 -25.14
C PRO A 138 -12.58 -5.04 -24.73
N GLU A 139 -11.44 -5.54 -25.23
CA GLU A 139 -10.89 -6.86 -24.85
C GLU A 139 -10.57 -7.02 -23.36
N LEU A 140 -10.31 -5.93 -22.63
CA LEU A 140 -9.92 -6.01 -21.21
C LEU A 140 -11.13 -6.10 -20.26
N ASP A 141 -12.34 -5.78 -20.73
CA ASP A 141 -13.57 -5.91 -19.94
C ASP A 141 -14.11 -7.34 -19.93
N SER A 142 -13.76 -8.15 -20.93
CA SER A 142 -14.25 -9.52 -21.12
C SER A 142 -13.38 -10.61 -20.47
N LEU A 143 -12.24 -10.24 -19.85
CA LEU A 143 -11.42 -11.20 -19.11
C LEU A 143 -12.08 -11.53 -17.77
N PRO A 144 -12.49 -12.79 -17.53
CA PRO A 144 -12.98 -13.19 -16.23
C PRO A 144 -11.84 -13.04 -15.23
N SER A 145 -12.13 -12.35 -14.12
CA SER A 145 -11.24 -12.33 -12.95
C SER A 145 -10.87 -13.78 -12.59
N PRO A 146 -9.58 -14.14 -12.39
CA PRO A 146 -9.18 -15.52 -12.07
C PRO A 146 -9.69 -16.01 -10.71
N ALA A 147 -10.52 -15.24 -9.99
CA ALA A 147 -11.15 -15.64 -8.75
C ALA A 147 -12.62 -16.04 -8.95
N SER A 148 -12.90 -17.15 -9.64
CA SER A 148 -14.22 -17.81 -9.62
C SER A 148 -14.13 -19.27 -10.06
N GLY A 149 -13.26 -20.05 -9.40
CA GLY A 149 -13.27 -21.50 -9.48
C GLY A 149 -14.23 -22.11 -8.46
N ILE A 150 -15.55 -21.95 -8.66
CA ILE A 150 -16.53 -22.82 -8.00
C ILE A 150 -17.41 -23.43 -9.11
N PRO A 151 -17.19 -24.69 -9.50
CA PRO A 151 -18.16 -25.40 -10.31
C PRO A 151 -19.35 -25.75 -9.42
N SER A 152 -20.45 -25.01 -9.57
CA SER A 152 -21.77 -25.47 -9.13
C SER A 152 -22.18 -26.64 -10.02
N MET A 153 -22.10 -27.85 -9.48
CA MET A 153 -22.56 -29.08 -10.14
C MET A 153 -24.09 -29.08 -10.10
N ILE A 154 -24.74 -28.48 -11.10
CA ILE A 154 -26.15 -28.76 -11.39
C ILE A 154 -26.19 -30.05 -12.20
N THR A 155 -26.64 -31.14 -11.57
CA THR A 155 -27.13 -32.32 -12.29
C THR A 155 -28.63 -32.42 -12.09
N HIS A 156 -29.38 -32.12 -13.14
CA HIS A 156 -30.74 -32.61 -13.29
C HIS A 156 -30.71 -34.12 -13.54
N SER A 157 -31.62 -34.88 -12.90
CA SER A 157 -32.59 -35.74 -13.61
C SER A 157 -33.49 -36.56 -12.66
N VAL A 158 -34.78 -36.55 -13.01
CA VAL A 158 -35.77 -37.66 -12.93
C VAL A 158 -36.46 -38.01 -11.59
N SER A 159 -37.74 -37.62 -11.57
CA SER A 159 -38.96 -38.37 -11.18
C SER A 159 -38.88 -39.47 -10.10
N GLY A 160 -39.53 -39.20 -8.98
CA GLY A 160 -39.98 -40.19 -8.00
C GLY A 160 -41.09 -39.60 -7.14
N LYS A 161 -42.33 -40.06 -7.36
CA LYS A 161 -43.52 -39.72 -6.56
C LYS A 161 -43.27 -40.04 -5.09
N GLN A 162 -43.69 -39.17 -4.17
CA GLN A 162 -44.50 -39.53 -3.00
C GLN A 162 -44.97 -38.30 -2.22
N ASN A 163 -46.28 -38.26 -1.98
CA ASN A 163 -46.99 -37.35 -1.09
C ASN A 163 -46.52 -37.53 0.36
N TYR A 164 -46.27 -36.44 1.08
CA TYR A 164 -46.66 -36.34 2.48
C TYR A 164 -46.84 -34.87 2.88
N VAL A 165 -48.02 -34.59 3.43
CA VAL A 165 -48.48 -33.32 4.01
C VAL A 165 -47.87 -33.12 5.40
N ASN A 166 -47.41 -31.91 5.74
CA ASN A 166 -48.08 -31.12 6.77
C ASN A 166 -47.53 -29.69 6.91
N GLU A 167 -48.48 -28.77 7.10
CA GLU A 167 -48.35 -27.39 7.54
C GLU A 167 -47.79 -27.26 8.96
N HIS A 168 -47.06 -26.17 9.21
CA HIS A 168 -47.30 -25.13 10.23
C HIS A 168 -46.10 -24.16 10.17
N SER A 169 -46.20 -22.88 9.74
CA SER A 169 -46.64 -21.71 10.53
C SER A 169 -46.11 -21.76 11.98
N VAL A 170 -45.45 -20.74 12.55
CA VAL A 170 -45.85 -19.34 12.69
C VAL A 170 -44.63 -18.56 13.23
N LEU A 171 -44.53 -17.28 12.86
CA LEU A 171 -44.07 -16.05 13.57
C LEU A 171 -43.37 -16.25 14.94
N TYR A 172 -42.42 -15.44 15.41
CA TYR A 172 -42.56 -14.02 15.71
C TYR A 172 -41.23 -13.43 16.21
N GLU A 173 -41.13 -12.10 16.10
CA GLU A 173 -40.08 -11.20 16.54
C GLU A 173 -40.02 -11.05 18.07
N ALA A 174 -38.86 -10.74 18.64
CA ALA A 174 -38.78 -9.64 19.63
C ALA A 174 -37.34 -9.31 20.04
N ASN A 175 -37.06 -8.02 19.92
CA ASN A 175 -35.99 -7.25 20.54
C ASN A 175 -35.99 -7.36 22.08
N LEU A 176 -34.81 -7.19 22.71
CA LEU A 176 -34.46 -6.00 23.51
C LEU A 176 -33.22 -6.26 24.40
N ASN A 177 -32.20 -5.43 24.17
CA ASN A 177 -31.44 -4.61 25.13
C ASN A 177 -31.13 -5.17 26.55
N VAL A 178 -29.86 -5.07 26.96
CA VAL A 178 -29.40 -4.41 28.20
C VAL A 178 -27.90 -4.68 28.39
N GLY A 179 -27.14 -3.66 28.79
CA GLY A 179 -25.96 -3.87 29.65
C GLY A 179 -24.66 -3.23 29.19
N ASN A 180 -24.59 -1.90 29.24
CA ASN A 180 -23.33 -1.17 29.32
C ASN A 180 -22.68 -1.46 30.69
N ILE A 181 -21.51 -2.11 30.72
CA ILE A 181 -20.63 -2.08 31.91
C ILE A 181 -19.20 -1.83 31.42
N ARG A 182 -18.77 -0.59 31.66
CA ARG A 182 -17.37 -0.18 31.70
C ARG A 182 -16.73 -0.78 32.95
N SER A 183 -15.50 -1.26 32.84
CA SER A 183 -14.66 -1.54 34.00
C SER A 183 -13.25 -1.05 33.72
N ASP A 184 -12.92 0.02 34.42
CA ASP A 184 -11.60 0.62 34.61
C ASP A 184 -10.52 -0.40 34.99
N THR A 185 -9.29 -0.16 34.53
CA THR A 185 -8.09 -0.77 35.11
C THR A 185 -6.96 0.28 35.06
N PRO A 186 -6.18 0.45 36.14
CA PRO A 186 -5.50 1.71 36.46
C PRO A 186 -4.15 1.87 35.75
N ALA A 187 -3.84 3.12 35.39
CA ALA A 187 -2.55 3.55 34.89
C ALA A 187 -1.52 3.65 36.04
N THR A 188 -0.40 2.94 35.90
CA THR A 188 0.81 3.18 36.68
C THR A 188 1.57 4.36 36.09
N VAL A 189 1.56 5.48 36.81
CA VAL A 189 2.40 6.66 36.57
C VAL A 189 3.80 6.35 37.11
N VAL A 190 4.81 6.45 36.24
CA VAL A 190 6.22 6.46 36.64
C VAL A 190 6.75 7.84 36.30
N ASP A 191 7.00 8.61 37.34
CA ASP A 191 7.63 9.93 37.31
C ASP A 191 9.14 9.74 37.10
N VAL A 192 9.67 10.26 35.98
CA VAL A 192 11.12 10.35 35.74
C VAL A 192 11.40 11.81 35.38
N GLY A 193 12.15 12.46 36.26
CA GLY A 193 12.34 13.90 36.33
C GLY A 193 12.89 14.55 35.07
N ASP A 194 12.34 15.73 34.81
CA ASP A 194 12.78 16.73 33.84
C ASP A 194 14.12 17.35 34.26
N GLU A 195 15.22 16.90 33.65
CA GLU A 195 16.49 17.64 33.77
C GLU A 195 17.45 17.41 32.60
N TYR A 196 17.02 17.71 31.35
CA TYR A 196 17.98 17.95 30.27
C TYR A 196 17.43 18.78 29.10
N ASN A 197 17.13 20.06 29.32
CA ASN A 197 17.06 21.03 28.22
C ASN A 197 17.39 22.45 28.69
N ARG A 198 18.70 22.74 28.83
CA ARG A 198 19.18 24.11 29.05
C ARG A 198 20.61 24.36 28.53
N GLN A 199 20.94 23.82 27.34
CA GLN A 199 22.23 24.10 26.68
C GLN A 199 22.13 24.50 25.19
N GLU A 200 20.95 24.54 24.59
CA GLU A 200 20.82 24.94 23.17
C GLU A 200 20.53 26.44 22.95
N GLN A 201 20.22 27.22 24.00
CA GLN A 201 19.82 28.64 23.86
C GLN A 201 20.96 29.67 24.01
N GLN A 202 22.21 29.23 24.07
CA GLN A 202 23.39 30.11 24.20
C GLN A 202 24.40 30.01 23.04
N ARG A 203 24.06 29.31 21.95
CA ARG A 203 24.92 29.19 20.75
C ARG A 203 24.33 29.80 19.47
N GLN A 204 23.40 30.74 19.58
CA GLN A 204 22.86 31.49 18.42
C GLN A 204 22.94 33.01 18.54
N PHE A 205 23.66 33.57 19.52
CA PHE A 205 23.81 35.03 19.66
C PHE A 205 25.25 35.51 19.87
N THR A 206 26.22 34.92 19.17
CA THR A 206 27.55 35.56 18.96
C THR A 206 28.09 35.13 17.60
N GLY A 207 27.74 35.88 16.56
CA GLY A 207 28.18 35.55 15.20
C GLY A 207 27.95 36.65 14.18
N TRP A 208 27.75 37.90 14.59
CA TRP A 208 27.73 39.09 13.74
C TRP A 208 28.41 40.19 14.56
N PHE A 209 29.31 40.97 13.95
CA PHE A 209 30.20 42.01 14.52
C PHE A 209 31.66 41.60 14.79
N PHE A 210 32.42 41.40 13.71
CA PHE A 210 33.84 41.78 13.56
C PHE A 210 34.05 41.96 12.04
N GLY A 211 34.63 43.01 11.48
CA GLY A 211 35.16 44.27 11.97
C GLY A 211 35.52 45.10 10.74
N LEU A 212 35.01 46.32 10.67
CA LEU A 212 35.33 47.30 9.62
C LEU A 212 35.63 48.60 10.35
N ASN A 213 36.90 48.84 10.64
CA ASN A 213 37.54 50.15 10.79
C ASN A 213 38.98 49.96 11.24
N GLN A 214 39.91 50.06 10.29
CA GLN A 214 41.31 50.31 10.57
C GLN A 214 41.64 51.70 10.05
N ILE A 215 41.87 52.61 10.99
CA ILE A 215 42.32 53.98 10.77
C ILE A 215 43.66 54.06 11.49
N HIS A 216 44.77 54.07 10.75
CA HIS A 216 45.92 54.95 10.95
C HIS A 216 46.90 54.84 9.80
#